data_AF-A0A351EUA3-F1
#
_entry.id   AF-A0A351EUA3-F1
#
_cell.length_a   1.000
_cell.length_b   1.000
_cell.length_c   1.000
_cell.angle_alpha   90.00
_cell.angle_beta   90.00
_cell.angle_gamma   90.00
#
_symmetry.space_group_name_H-M   'P 1'
#
loop_
_entity.id
_entity.type
_entity.pdbx_description
1 polymer ?
#
loop_
_entity_poly.entity_id
_entity_poly.type
_entity_poly.pdbx_seq_one_letter_code
_entity_poly.pdbx_strand_id
1 'polypeptide(L)'
;MLTSDAGAPSHIVPRRLRMAMESGCGGIVCAAEDLSDARTIAPRLVRVVPGIRPEGVAADDQARAATPQQALDGGADLLVIGRAVTNADDPEEAAAKLALSLL
;
A
#
# COMPACT_ATOMS: atom_id res chain seq x y z
N MET A 1 4.03 10.74 1.55
CA MET A 1 3.91 11.50 0.26
C MET A 1 2.58 11.14 -0.35
N LEU A 2 1.78 12.07 -0.89
CA LEU A 2 0.51 11.68 -1.50
C LEU A 2 0.75 10.91 -2.81
N THR A 3 0.06 9.78 -2.99
CA THR A 3 0.09 9.00 -4.23
C THR A 3 -0.35 9.80 -5.46
N SER A 4 -1.11 10.89 -5.25
CA SER A 4 -1.56 11.83 -6.28
C SER A 4 -0.73 13.11 -6.39
N ASP A 5 0.15 13.41 -5.43
CA ASP A 5 0.90 14.67 -5.37
C ASP A 5 2.19 14.50 -4.55
N ALA A 6 3.28 14.26 -5.27
CA ALA A 6 4.62 14.14 -4.68
C ALA A 6 5.13 15.47 -4.09
N GLY A 7 4.58 16.63 -4.44
CA GLY A 7 5.01 17.93 -3.92
C GLY A 7 4.29 18.36 -2.63
N ALA A 8 3.34 17.56 -2.16
CA ALA A 8 2.48 17.97 -1.06
C ALA A 8 3.26 18.22 0.24
N PRO A 9 3.00 19.34 0.95
CA PRO A 9 3.60 19.61 2.25
C PRO A 9 3.36 18.47 3.24
N SER A 10 4.32 18.23 4.14
CA SER A 10 4.28 17.11 5.10
C SER A 10 3.03 17.06 5.97
N HIS A 11 2.40 18.21 6.25
CA HIS A 11 1.19 18.28 7.08
C HIS A 11 -0.10 17.83 6.37
N ILE A 12 -0.09 17.66 5.04
CA ILE A 12 -1.30 17.33 4.28
C ILE A 12 -1.77 15.90 4.56
N VAL A 13 -0.85 14.93 4.63
CA VAL A 13 -1.20 13.53 4.91
C VAL A 13 -1.86 13.40 6.30
N PRO A 14 -1.25 13.89 7.41
CA PRO A 14 -1.90 13.91 8.72
C PRO A 14 -3.27 14.58 8.74
N ARG A 15 -3.45 15.67 7.99
CA ARG A 15 -4.73 16.37 7.92
C ARG A 15 -5.81 15.52 7.24
N ARG A 16 -5.49 14.90 6.09
CA ARG A 16 -6.43 14.04 5.35
C ARG A 16 -6.80 12.79 6.13
N LEU A 17 -5.85 12.20 6.87
CA LEU A 17 -6.11 11.05 7.75
C LEU A 17 -7.15 11.38 8.84
N ARG A 18 -7.00 12.53 9.51
CA ARG A 18 -7.99 12.99 10.50
C ARG A 18 -9.35 13.24 9.87
N MET A 19 -9.38 13.93 8.73
CA MET A 19 -10.63 14.19 8.00
C MET A 19 -11.36 12.90 7.61
N ALA A 20 -10.64 11.88 7.14
CA ALA A 20 -11.23 10.59 6.78
C ALA A 20 -11.86 9.89 8.00
N MET A 21 -11.17 9.89 9.15
CA MET A 21 -11.74 9.36 10.39
C MET A 21 -12.98 10.14 10.85
N GLU A 22 -12.88 11.47 10.92
CA GLU A 22 -13.95 12.34 11.41
C GLU A 22 -15.19 12.27 10.51
N SER A 23 -14.99 12.00 9.21
CA SER A 23 -16.08 11.82 8.24
C SER A 23 -16.71 10.43 8.30
N GLY A 24 -16.22 9.51 9.14
CA GLY A 24 -16.75 8.16 9.27
C GLY A 24 -16.35 7.22 8.14
N CYS A 25 -15.25 7.48 7.42
CA CYS A 25 -14.75 6.55 6.42
C CYS A 25 -14.38 5.20 7.07
N GLY A 26 -14.55 4.10 6.34
CA GLY A 26 -14.12 2.77 6.78
C GLY A 26 -12.66 2.45 6.49
N GLY A 27 -12.02 3.18 5.57
CA GLY A 27 -10.65 2.92 5.14
C GLY A 27 -10.06 4.03 4.29
N ILE A 28 -8.78 3.89 4.00
CA ILE A 28 -7.98 4.80 3.18
C ILE A 28 -7.11 4.01 2.21
N VAL A 29 -6.73 4.67 1.12
CA VAL A 29 -5.65 4.23 0.24
C VAL A 29 -4.44 5.13 0.49
N CYS A 30 -3.30 4.55 0.85
CA CYS A 30 -2.08 5.31 1.15
C CYS A 30 -0.82 4.60 0.65
N ALA A 31 0.29 5.34 0.52
CA ALA A 31 1.60 4.76 0.24
C ALA A 31 2.12 3.99 1.47
N ALA A 32 3.02 3.04 1.26
CA ALA A 32 3.66 2.29 2.34
C ALA A 32 4.40 3.20 3.33
N GLU A 33 5.01 4.28 2.84
CA GLU A 33 5.72 5.28 3.64
C GLU A 33 4.81 6.01 4.67
N ASP A 34 3.51 6.11 4.39
CA ASP A 34 2.55 6.83 5.24
C ASP A 34 1.85 5.89 6.27
N LEU A 35 2.16 4.60 6.28
CA LEU A 35 1.48 3.61 7.13
C LEU A 35 1.65 3.87 8.62
N SER A 36 2.82 4.36 9.05
CA SER A 36 3.08 4.68 10.46
C SER A 36 2.17 5.81 10.96
N ASP A 37 2.05 6.88 10.16
CA ASP A 37 1.17 8.00 10.43
C ASP A 37 -0.29 7.55 10.40
N ALA A 38 -0.70 6.77 9.41
CA ALA A 38 -2.05 6.22 9.31
C ALA A 38 -2.41 5.36 10.52
N ARG A 39 -1.50 4.50 10.99
CA ARG A 39 -1.70 3.66 12.17
C ARG A 39 -1.85 4.49 13.45
N THR A 40 -1.11 5.58 13.57
CA THR A 40 -1.12 6.43 14.76
C THR A 40 -2.31 7.38 14.78
N ILE A 41 -2.56 8.07 13.67
CA ILE A 41 -3.56 9.12 13.55
C ILE A 41 -4.94 8.52 13.29
N ALA A 42 -5.00 7.44 12.51
CA ALA A 42 -6.23 6.86 12.02
C ALA A 42 -6.36 5.34 12.29
N PRO A 43 -6.17 4.87 13.55
CA PRO A 43 -6.03 3.44 13.88
C PRO A 43 -7.26 2.58 13.56
N ARG A 44 -8.43 3.20 13.34
CA ARG A 44 -9.69 2.50 13.02
C ARG A 44 -9.94 2.33 11.53
N LEU A 45 -9.14 2.97 10.67
CA LEU A 45 -9.32 2.90 9.24
C LEU A 45 -8.58 1.70 8.67
N VAL A 46 -9.24 0.95 7.78
CA VAL A 46 -8.56 -0.04 6.94
C VAL A 46 -7.55 0.65 6.04
N ARG A 47 -6.31 0.17 6.02
CA ARG A 47 -5.19 0.72 5.26
C ARG A 47 -4.93 -0.13 4.02
N VAL A 48 -5.30 0.39 2.86
CA VAL A 48 -5.10 -0.24 1.55
C VAL A 48 -3.85 0.34 0.89
N VAL A 49 -2.90 -0.51 0.52
CA VAL A 49 -1.60 -0.08 0.00
C VAL A 49 -1.39 -0.60 -1.42
N PRO A 50 -1.42 0.26 -2.45
CA PRO A 50 -1.09 -0.09 -3.81
C PRO A 50 0.40 0.05 -4.11
N GLY A 51 0.80 -0.41 -5.31
CA GLY A 51 2.19 -0.29 -5.77
C GLY A 51 3.13 -1.29 -5.09
N ILE A 52 2.61 -2.41 -4.62
CA ILE A 52 3.37 -3.48 -4.00
C ILE A 52 4.13 -4.28 -5.08
N ARG A 53 5.42 -4.53 -4.84
CA ARG A 53 6.30 -5.25 -5.77
C ARG A 53 6.90 -6.49 -5.10
N PRO A 54 6.54 -7.71 -5.56
CA PRO A 54 7.18 -8.94 -5.11
C PRO A 54 8.64 -8.99 -5.54
N GLU A 55 9.49 -9.67 -4.77
CA GLU A 55 10.89 -9.86 -5.13
C GLU A 55 11.03 -10.64 -6.45
N GLY A 56 11.99 -10.24 -7.29
CA GLY A 56 12.27 -10.92 -8.57
C GLY A 56 11.44 -10.46 -9.78
N VAL A 57 10.47 -9.55 -9.61
CA VAL A 57 9.68 -8.97 -10.73
C VAL A 57 10.30 -7.65 -11.21
N ALA A 58 10.43 -7.50 -12.54
CA ALA A 58 11.03 -6.31 -13.17
C ALA A 58 10.31 -4.99 -12.81
N ALA A 59 11.09 -3.92 -12.69
CA ALA A 59 10.63 -2.61 -12.26
C ALA A 59 10.08 -1.79 -13.43
N ASP A 60 8.82 -2.00 -13.80
CA ASP A 60 8.33 -1.37 -15.04
C ASP A 60 8.00 0.13 -14.90
N ASP A 61 7.36 0.65 -13.83
CA ASP A 61 7.09 2.12 -13.75
C ASP A 61 7.01 2.76 -12.36
N GLN A 62 7.21 2.02 -11.26
CA GLN A 62 7.08 2.62 -9.91
C GLN A 62 8.45 2.81 -9.25
N ALA A 63 8.86 4.06 -9.06
CA ALA A 63 10.18 4.42 -8.53
C ALA A 63 10.37 4.07 -7.04
N ARG A 64 9.29 3.76 -6.29
CA ARG A 64 9.32 3.48 -4.84
C ARG A 64 8.27 2.44 -4.44
N ALA A 65 8.38 1.23 -4.97
CA ALA A 65 7.51 0.12 -4.58
C ALA A 65 8.03 -0.55 -3.30
N ALA A 66 7.15 -0.76 -2.32
CA ALA A 66 7.45 -1.58 -1.14
C ALA A 66 7.26 -3.07 -1.46
N THR A 67 8.03 -3.94 -0.81
CA THR A 67 7.75 -5.38 -0.87
C THR A 67 6.45 -5.69 -0.11
N PRO A 68 5.76 -6.80 -0.44
CA PRO A 68 4.58 -7.22 0.32
C PRO A 68 4.85 -7.29 1.83
N GLN A 69 5.98 -7.89 2.24
CA GLN A 69 6.34 -8.02 3.65
C GLN A 69 6.55 -6.67 4.32
N GLN A 70 7.27 -5.74 3.69
CA GLN A 70 7.49 -4.39 4.22
C GLN A 70 6.17 -3.64 4.46
N ALA A 71 5.21 -3.77 3.56
CA ALA A 71 3.90 -3.14 3.72
C ALA A 71 3.10 -3.78 4.88
N LEU A 72 3.13 -5.10 5.02
CA LEU A 72 2.48 -5.80 6.14
C LEU A 72 3.12 -5.42 7.48
N ASP A 73 4.45 -5.42 7.56
CA ASP A 73 5.20 -5.01 8.76
C ASP A 73 4.92 -3.55 9.14
N GLY A 74 4.71 -2.68 8.14
CA GLY A 74 4.26 -1.31 8.31
C GLY A 74 2.81 -1.18 8.80
N GLY A 75 2.03 -2.27 8.75
CA GLY A 75 0.65 -2.35 9.20
C GLY A 75 -0.38 -2.14 8.10
N ALA A 76 -0.08 -2.49 6.85
CA ALA A 76 -1.12 -2.57 5.81
C ALA A 76 -2.16 -3.63 6.18
N ASP A 77 -3.44 -3.34 5.93
CA ASP A 77 -4.53 -4.31 6.09
C ASP A 77 -4.83 -5.02 4.75
N LEU A 78 -4.62 -4.32 3.63
CA LEU A 78 -4.84 -4.84 2.28
C LEU A 78 -3.72 -4.41 1.34
N LEU A 79 -3.21 -5.35 0.54
CA LEU A 79 -2.21 -5.10 -0.49
C LEU A 79 -2.87 -5.10 -1.87
N VAL A 80 -2.60 -4.08 -2.68
CA VAL A 80 -3.07 -4.05 -4.08
C VAL A 80 -1.90 -4.34 -5.01
N ILE A 81 -1.96 -5.53 -5.61
CA ILE A 81 -0.91 -6.08 -6.49
C ILE A 81 -1.53 -6.28 -7.87
N GLY A 82 -0.99 -5.56 -8.86
CA GLY A 82 -1.47 -5.60 -10.24
C GLY A 82 -0.54 -6.42 -11.14
N ARG A 83 0.24 -5.72 -11.96
CA ARG A 83 1.07 -6.29 -13.04
C ARG A 83 1.96 -7.45 -12.65
N ALA A 84 2.46 -7.49 -11.41
CA ALA A 84 3.27 -8.60 -10.93
C ALA A 84 2.54 -9.95 -10.95
N VAL A 85 1.20 -9.94 -10.91
CA VAL A 85 0.35 -11.12 -11.07
C VAL A 85 -0.28 -11.13 -12.46
N THR A 86 -0.88 -10.01 -12.90
CA THR A 86 -1.70 -10.01 -14.12
C THR A 86 -0.91 -10.16 -15.41
N ASN A 87 0.39 -9.85 -15.41
CA ASN A 87 1.26 -9.98 -16.58
C ASN A 87 2.17 -11.23 -16.51
N ALA A 88 2.03 -12.07 -15.49
CA ALA A 88 2.77 -13.32 -15.41
C ALA A 88 2.26 -14.31 -16.47
N ASP A 89 3.13 -15.23 -16.91
CA ASP A 89 2.76 -16.30 -17.84
C ASP A 89 1.64 -17.20 -17.27
N ASP A 90 1.66 -17.41 -15.94
CA ASP A 90 0.61 -18.07 -15.17
C ASP A 90 0.18 -17.18 -13.98
N PRO A 91 -0.91 -16.40 -14.11
CA PRO A 91 -1.39 -15.52 -13.05
C PRO A 91 -1.87 -16.27 -11.80
N GLU A 92 -2.40 -17.48 -11.93
CA GLU A 92 -2.88 -18.27 -10.79
C GLU A 92 -1.67 -18.74 -9.96
N GLU A 93 -0.66 -19.30 -10.63
CA GLU A 93 0.59 -19.69 -9.97
C GLU A 93 1.31 -18.50 -9.34
N ALA A 94 1.37 -17.35 -10.03
CA ALA A 94 1.98 -16.13 -9.50
C ALA A 94 1.27 -15.61 -8.25
N ALA A 95 -0.08 -15.58 -8.25
CA ALA A 95 -0.87 -15.20 -7.08
C ALA A 95 -0.68 -16.18 -5.92
N ALA A 96 -0.68 -17.49 -6.20
CA ALA A 96 -0.49 -18.52 -5.19
C ALA A 96 0.90 -18.44 -4.53
N LYS A 97 1.96 -18.31 -5.32
CA LYS A 97 3.34 -18.14 -4.82
C LYS A 97 3.47 -16.91 -3.93
N LEU A 98 2.86 -15.80 -4.35
CA LEU A 98 2.85 -14.57 -3.57
C LEU A 98 2.11 -14.72 -2.24
N ALA A 99 0.92 -15.33 -2.26
CA ALA A 99 0.16 -15.56 -1.03
C ALA A 99 0.93 -16.47 -0.06
N LEU A 100 1.57 -17.52 -0.58
CA LEU A 100 2.39 -18.44 0.22
C LEU A 100 3.63 -17.79 0.82
N SER A 101 4.23 -16.80 0.15
CA SER A 101 5.41 -16.09 0.67
C SER A 101 5.10 -15.14 1.83
N LEU A 102 3.83 -14.96 2.18
CA LEU A 102 3.35 -14.04 3.24
C LEU A 102 2.78 -14.77 4.45
N LEU A 103 2.81 -16.11 4.45
CA LEU A 103 2.42 -16.99 5.55
C LEU A 103 3.67 -17.46 6.32
#